data_AF-A0A368B224-F1
#
_entry.id   AF-A0A368B224-F1
#
_cell.length_a   1.000
_cell.length_b   1.000
_cell.length_c   1.000
_cell.angle_alpha   90.00
_cell.angle_beta   90.00
_cell.angle_gamma   90.00
#
_symmetry.space_group_name_H-M   'P 1'
#
loop_
_entity.id
_entity.type
_entity.pdbx_description
1 polymer ?
#
loop_
_entity_poly.entity_id
_entity_poly.type
_entity_poly.pdbx_seq_one_letter_code
_entity_poly.pdbx_strand_id
1 'polypeptide(L)'
;MGLNYYQIKKNILRARKLVIKATNTAGSGHPGGSFSMAEILGCLFNKHLKFDPQNPQWEDRDRLVLSKGHAAPGLFSNMAVAGYFPESEIETLRKFGSKLQGHPDLKCPGVEFCGGSLGTGLSYSVGIALAAKIDSKDHHVYTIIGDGESDEGQVWEAAMTASKYKVDNLTAFLDRNFIQQDSYTEKIMPLDEKLESDDITEMWKDASRWKTGDKWRSFGWNVLEIDGHRVEQIDAAITKANATKGVPTIIISRTIKGKSLEHMEDNPQWHGKAPDSDVVPIINSELDSQFLIAPSIIAGDMSNLESEVKRCVTGRSDLIHLDVMDGQFVPTKTFDHNKIKELRPLTVIPFDTHLMINDPVKHVKDYIDAGSDIVTVHAEVTDESSFGEIHDTLKQNQVGVGFAINPDTELPEWSHKFLSTLDQIIVMSVVPGKSGQKYIEETHSKMARLNSILNQHNFSGCIEADGGVNIDNIGSVFADGARAFVGGGAIIGQQDVRAAIKDFRNAVLKSRRRMLLDKANQLGGSDLVNKWIGLHVIGAKQEEIKKIAKEAGYL
;
A
#
# COMPACT_ATOMS: atom_id res chain seq x y z
N MET A 1 -15.04 7.37 -10.98
CA MET A 1 -13.81 8.01 -10.49
C MET A 1 -12.85 6.90 -10.12
N GLY A 2 -11.59 6.97 -10.56
CA GLY A 2 -10.61 5.89 -10.44
C GLY A 2 -10.15 5.62 -9.00
N LEU A 3 -9.26 4.65 -8.83
CA LEU A 3 -8.74 4.25 -7.52
C LEU A 3 -7.80 5.30 -6.90
N ASN A 4 -7.18 6.16 -7.70
CA ASN A 4 -6.10 7.06 -7.28
C ASN A 4 -4.91 6.31 -6.64
N TYR A 5 -4.61 5.11 -7.16
CA TYR A 5 -3.76 4.10 -6.51
C TYR A 5 -2.37 4.63 -6.10
N TYR A 6 -1.63 5.22 -7.04
CA TYR A 6 -0.28 5.72 -6.76
C TYR A 6 -0.26 6.91 -5.81
N GLN A 7 -1.24 7.82 -5.89
CA GLN A 7 -1.34 8.94 -4.95
C GLN A 7 -1.55 8.45 -3.51
N ILE A 8 -2.42 7.46 -3.33
CA ILE A 8 -2.64 6.82 -2.03
C ILE A 8 -1.34 6.17 -1.53
N LYS A 9 -0.66 5.38 -2.36
CA LYS A 9 0.63 4.73 -2.01
C LYS A 9 1.72 5.75 -1.65
N LYS A 10 1.87 6.84 -2.41
CA LYS A 10 2.82 7.93 -2.13
C LYS A 10 2.54 8.57 -0.77
N ASN A 11 1.28 8.84 -0.46
CA ASN A 11 0.89 9.45 0.81
C ASN A 11 1.03 8.48 2.00
N ILE A 12 0.79 7.18 1.81
CA ILE A 12 1.09 6.16 2.82
C ILE A 12 2.59 6.11 3.12
N LEU A 13 3.45 6.14 2.09
CA LEU A 13 4.90 6.15 2.25
C LEU A 13 5.37 7.39 3.03
N ARG A 14 4.85 8.57 2.65
CA ARG A 14 5.11 9.83 3.38
C ARG A 14 4.69 9.72 4.85
N ALA A 15 3.49 9.22 5.13
CA ALA A 15 3.02 9.04 6.50
C ALA A 15 3.91 8.07 7.30
N ARG A 16 4.34 6.93 6.73
CA ARG A 16 5.28 6.00 7.38
C ARG A 16 6.61 6.68 7.73
N LYS A 17 7.18 7.49 6.82
CA LYS A 17 8.39 8.28 7.09
C LYS A 17 8.19 9.27 8.23
N LEU A 18 7.04 9.96 8.28
CA LEU A 18 6.70 10.86 9.37
C LEU A 18 6.55 10.13 10.71
N VAL A 19 5.99 8.92 10.74
CA VAL A 19 5.92 8.10 11.96
C VAL A 19 7.32 7.77 12.49
N ILE A 20 8.24 7.36 11.60
CA ILE A 20 9.64 7.09 11.99
C ILE A 20 10.30 8.36 12.51
N LYS A 21 10.15 9.49 11.82
CA LYS A 21 10.67 10.79 12.26
C LYS A 21 10.13 11.18 13.63
N ALA A 22 8.82 11.09 13.83
CA ALA A 22 8.15 11.46 15.08
C ALA A 22 8.62 10.62 16.26
N THR A 23 8.60 9.29 16.10
CA THR A 23 8.94 8.35 17.17
C THR A 23 10.43 8.36 17.49
N ASN A 24 11.30 8.53 16.49
CA ASN A 24 12.73 8.74 16.72
C ASN A 24 12.99 10.04 17.49
N THR A 25 12.46 11.18 17.03
CA THR A 25 12.65 12.48 17.69
C THR A 25 12.12 12.50 19.13
N ALA A 26 11.01 11.79 19.39
CA ALA A 26 10.47 11.65 20.73
C ALA A 26 11.24 10.65 21.62
N GLY A 27 12.07 9.77 21.03
CA GLY A 27 12.65 8.60 21.71
C GLY A 27 11.59 7.63 22.25
N SER A 28 10.36 7.70 21.74
CA SER A 28 9.18 7.04 22.31
C SER A 28 8.04 6.96 21.29
N GLY A 29 7.19 5.93 21.36
CA GLY A 29 5.97 5.81 20.57
C GLY A 29 5.75 4.42 19.98
N HIS A 30 4.68 4.26 19.19
CA HIS A 30 4.20 2.95 18.73
C HIS A 30 4.22 2.86 17.19
N PRO A 31 5.40 2.69 16.56
CA PRO A 31 5.49 2.62 15.10
C PRO A 31 4.82 1.34 14.55
N GLY A 32 4.94 0.20 15.22
CA GLY A 32 4.39 -1.07 14.73
C GLY A 32 2.88 -1.02 14.48
N GLY A 33 2.11 -0.54 15.46
CA GLY A 33 0.66 -0.38 15.34
C GLY A 33 0.23 0.81 14.46
N SER A 34 1.13 1.75 14.18
CA SER A 34 0.91 2.84 13.23
C SER A 34 1.07 2.36 11.78
N PHE A 35 2.03 1.47 11.55
CA PHE A 35 2.36 0.92 10.23
C PHE A 35 1.33 -0.10 9.73
N SER A 36 0.71 -0.87 10.64
CA SER A 36 -0.31 -1.87 10.27
C SER A 36 -1.58 -1.27 9.69
N MET A 37 -1.99 -0.08 10.17
CA MET A 37 -3.20 0.62 9.71
C MET A 37 -2.92 1.70 8.64
N ALA A 38 -1.70 1.77 8.11
CA ALA A 38 -1.30 2.87 7.23
C ALA A 38 -2.13 2.89 5.93
N GLU A 39 -2.40 1.73 5.33
CA GLU A 39 -3.26 1.65 4.15
C GLU A 39 -4.73 2.04 4.45
N ILE A 40 -5.25 1.68 5.64
CA ILE A 40 -6.61 2.06 6.07
C ILE A 40 -6.73 3.58 6.15
N LEU A 41 -5.81 4.24 6.86
CA LEU A 41 -5.78 5.70 6.96
C LEU A 41 -5.51 6.36 5.61
N GLY A 42 -4.67 5.74 4.78
CA GLY A 42 -4.42 6.18 3.41
C GLY A 42 -5.70 6.27 2.59
N CYS A 43 -6.50 5.19 2.54
CA CYS A 43 -7.78 5.22 1.81
C CYS A 43 -8.78 6.22 2.40
N LEU A 44 -8.86 6.30 3.74
CA LEU A 44 -9.76 7.23 4.41
C LEU A 44 -9.43 8.69 4.08
N PHE A 45 -8.20 9.15 4.34
CA PHE A 45 -7.82 10.56 4.15
C PHE A 45 -7.70 11.00 2.68
N ASN A 46 -7.52 10.07 1.74
CA ASN A 46 -7.30 10.44 0.34
C ASN A 46 -8.53 10.22 -0.55
N LYS A 47 -9.58 9.53 -0.05
CA LYS A 47 -10.72 9.17 -0.89
C LYS A 47 -12.08 9.14 -0.17
N HIS A 48 -12.15 8.66 1.06
CA HIS A 48 -13.46 8.35 1.69
C HIS A 48 -13.91 9.29 2.79
N LEU A 49 -13.00 10.00 3.46
CA LEU A 49 -13.37 11.00 4.46
C LEU A 49 -13.77 12.29 3.77
N LYS A 50 -14.96 12.79 4.10
CA LYS A 50 -15.36 14.17 3.87
C LYS A 50 -14.78 15.04 4.98
N PHE A 51 -13.75 15.83 4.71
CA PHE A 51 -13.14 16.72 5.70
C PHE A 51 -12.57 18.00 5.08
N ASP A 52 -12.33 19.00 5.92
CA ASP A 52 -11.61 20.22 5.56
C ASP A 52 -10.53 20.48 6.63
N PRO A 53 -9.23 20.39 6.27
CA PRO A 53 -8.15 20.65 7.21
C PRO A 53 -8.08 22.11 7.68
N GLN A 54 -8.61 23.06 6.90
CA GLN A 54 -8.67 24.48 7.27
C GLN A 54 -9.87 24.78 8.19
N ASN A 55 -10.87 23.91 8.20
CA ASN A 55 -12.02 23.96 9.10
C ASN A 55 -12.21 22.64 9.88
N PRO A 56 -11.31 22.31 10.82
CA PRO A 56 -11.36 21.05 11.56
C PRO A 56 -12.60 20.89 12.45
N GLN A 57 -13.37 21.96 12.68
CA GLN A 57 -14.62 21.97 13.43
C GLN A 57 -15.86 21.97 12.52
N TRP A 58 -15.70 21.78 11.22
CA TRP A 58 -16.83 21.69 10.28
C TRP A 58 -17.85 20.67 10.78
N GLU A 59 -19.09 21.11 10.97
CA GLU A 59 -20.12 20.29 11.59
C GLU A 59 -20.43 19.02 10.76
N ASP A 60 -20.55 19.15 9.43
CA ASP A 60 -21.02 18.09 8.53
C ASP A 60 -19.88 17.24 7.91
N ARG A 61 -18.65 17.35 8.43
CA ARG A 61 -17.53 16.47 8.04
C ARG A 61 -17.70 15.07 8.64
N ASP A 62 -17.12 14.06 8.00
CA ASP A 62 -17.02 12.73 8.58
C ASP A 62 -16.15 12.74 9.84
N ARG A 63 -16.38 11.76 10.71
CA ARG A 63 -15.71 11.62 12.01
C ARG A 63 -14.80 10.40 11.99
N LEU A 64 -13.53 10.56 12.37
CA LEU A 64 -12.58 9.45 12.49
C LEU A 64 -12.11 9.30 13.94
N VAL A 65 -12.47 8.16 14.55
CA VAL A 65 -12.07 7.81 15.91
C VAL A 65 -10.97 6.75 15.87
N LEU A 66 -9.79 7.08 16.40
CA LEU A 66 -8.73 6.11 16.64
C LEU A 66 -8.88 5.54 18.06
N SER A 67 -9.58 4.41 18.18
CA SER A 67 -9.84 3.73 19.46
C SER A 67 -8.57 3.09 20.01
N LYS A 68 -7.77 2.46 19.13
CA LYS A 68 -6.41 1.96 19.43
C LYS A 68 -5.39 3.11 19.59
N GLY A 69 -5.65 3.99 20.54
CA GLY A 69 -5.02 5.30 20.67
C GLY A 69 -3.49 5.30 20.79
N HIS A 70 -2.87 4.19 21.20
CA HIS A 70 -1.40 4.10 21.25
C HIS A 70 -0.75 4.34 19.87
N ALA A 71 -1.48 4.04 18.79
CA ALA A 71 -1.07 4.27 17.39
C ALA A 71 -1.29 5.72 16.91
N ALA A 72 -1.38 6.68 17.85
CA ALA A 72 -1.47 8.12 17.56
C ALA A 72 -0.45 8.65 16.54
N PRO A 73 0.83 8.18 16.52
CA PRO A 73 1.77 8.64 15.50
C PRO A 73 1.24 8.42 14.08
N GLY A 74 0.62 7.27 13.79
CA GLY A 74 0.02 6.98 12.49
C GLY A 74 -1.13 7.94 12.12
N LEU A 75 -2.00 8.27 13.08
CA LEU A 75 -3.08 9.25 12.86
C LEU A 75 -2.50 10.64 12.57
N PHE A 76 -1.60 11.14 13.42
CA PHE A 76 -1.03 12.47 13.24
C PHE A 76 -0.23 12.60 11.95
N SER A 77 0.52 11.57 11.56
CA SER A 77 1.26 11.57 10.29
C SER A 77 0.32 11.65 9.08
N ASN A 78 -0.81 10.96 9.09
CA ASN A 78 -1.79 11.07 8.01
C ASN A 78 -2.53 12.42 8.02
N MET A 79 -2.85 12.97 9.20
CA MET A 79 -3.43 14.32 9.33
C MET A 79 -2.47 15.40 8.79
N ALA A 80 -1.17 15.27 9.05
CA ALA A 80 -0.15 16.17 8.52
C ALA A 80 -0.08 16.11 6.98
N VAL A 81 -0.04 14.89 6.42
CA VAL A 81 -0.07 14.68 4.96
C VAL A 81 -1.36 15.23 4.33
N ALA A 82 -2.49 15.14 5.04
CA ALA A 82 -3.77 15.70 4.65
C ALA A 82 -3.89 17.22 4.85
N GLY A 83 -2.88 17.89 5.43
CA GLY A 83 -2.80 19.34 5.53
C GLY A 83 -3.39 19.96 6.79
N TYR A 84 -3.76 19.18 7.82
CA TYR A 84 -4.26 19.73 9.10
C TYR A 84 -3.21 20.59 9.83
N PHE A 85 -1.93 20.30 9.60
CA PHE A 85 -0.79 21.05 10.12
C PHE A 85 0.48 20.71 9.30
N PRO A 86 1.52 21.57 9.33
CA PRO A 86 2.79 21.29 8.67
C PRO A 86 3.43 19.98 9.13
N GLU A 87 4.00 19.21 8.19
CA GLU A 87 4.65 17.93 8.48
C GLU A 87 5.81 18.03 9.50
N SER A 88 6.48 19.18 9.60
CA SER A 88 7.53 19.42 10.59
C SER A 88 7.02 19.40 12.03
N GLU A 89 5.73 19.68 12.27
CA GLU A 89 5.16 19.63 13.63
C GLU A 89 5.18 18.22 14.24
N ILE A 90 5.32 17.17 13.41
CA ILE A 90 5.38 15.78 13.90
C ILE A 90 6.55 15.56 14.88
N GLU A 91 7.59 16.38 14.80
CA GLU A 91 8.76 16.37 15.70
C GLU A 91 8.44 16.86 17.12
N THR A 92 7.24 17.39 17.33
CA THR A 92 6.75 17.80 18.66
C THR A 92 6.02 16.69 19.40
N LEU A 93 5.82 15.52 18.78
CA LEU A 93 5.16 14.37 19.38
C LEU A 93 5.69 14.10 20.81
N ARG A 94 4.76 13.94 21.77
CA ARG A 94 5.06 13.64 23.19
C ARG A 94 5.88 14.70 23.94
N LYS A 95 6.17 15.86 23.34
CA LYS A 95 6.85 16.97 24.04
C LYS A 95 5.87 17.78 24.89
N PHE A 96 6.38 18.33 25.99
CA PHE A 96 5.61 19.22 26.86
C PHE A 96 5.07 20.41 26.05
N GLY A 97 3.78 20.72 26.23
CA GLY A 97 3.09 21.80 25.52
C GLY A 97 2.70 21.50 24.06
N SER A 98 3.09 20.36 23.50
CA SER A 98 2.65 19.98 22.15
C SER A 98 1.15 19.64 22.11
N LYS A 99 0.49 19.87 20.98
CA LYS A 99 -0.85 19.32 20.70
C LYS A 99 -0.81 17.82 20.33
N LEU A 100 0.35 17.32 19.86
CA LEU A 100 0.56 15.94 19.44
C LEU A 100 0.96 15.08 20.65
N GLN A 101 -0.04 14.67 21.41
CA GLN A 101 0.12 13.90 22.65
C GLN A 101 0.48 12.43 22.39
N GLY A 102 0.83 11.68 23.43
CA GLY A 102 1.19 10.26 23.29
C GLY A 102 0.03 9.34 22.86
N HIS A 103 -1.19 9.83 23.03
CA HIS A 103 -2.48 9.27 22.59
C HIS A 103 -3.29 10.43 21.95
N PRO A 104 -4.34 10.15 21.14
CA PRO A 104 -5.23 11.18 20.61
C PRO A 104 -5.80 12.04 21.75
N ASP A 105 -5.78 13.37 21.58
CA ASP A 105 -6.27 14.36 22.53
C ASP A 105 -6.92 15.50 21.73
N LEU A 106 -8.07 16.01 22.20
CA LEU A 106 -8.82 17.11 21.59
C LEU A 106 -8.02 18.41 21.42
N LYS A 107 -6.88 18.55 22.13
CA LYS A 107 -5.91 19.64 21.90
C LYS A 107 -5.42 19.72 20.45
N CYS A 108 -5.41 18.61 19.71
CA CYS A 108 -5.07 18.59 18.30
C CYS A 108 -6.36 18.78 17.46
N PRO A 109 -6.53 19.91 16.75
CA PRO A 109 -7.70 20.12 15.91
C PRO A 109 -7.85 19.01 14.86
N GLY A 110 -9.07 18.47 14.73
CA GLY A 110 -9.40 17.34 13.86
C GLY A 110 -9.36 15.98 14.56
N VAL A 111 -8.83 15.89 15.79
CA VAL A 111 -8.96 14.69 16.63
C VAL A 111 -10.30 14.71 17.35
N GLU A 112 -11.07 13.63 17.23
CA GLU A 112 -12.43 13.52 17.79
C GLU A 112 -12.51 13.09 19.24
N PHE A 113 -11.47 12.39 19.70
CA PHE A 113 -11.57 11.51 20.85
C PHE A 113 -10.28 11.56 21.67
N CYS A 114 -10.42 11.70 22.98
CA CYS A 114 -9.33 11.51 23.92
C CYS A 114 -9.10 10.01 24.13
N GLY A 115 -8.16 9.44 23.38
CA GLY A 115 -7.88 8.00 23.38
C GLY A 115 -6.84 7.57 24.41
N GLY A 116 -6.57 6.27 24.42
CA GLY A 116 -5.50 5.65 25.23
C GLY A 116 -6.02 4.52 26.12
N SER A 117 -7.18 4.70 26.75
CA SER A 117 -7.88 3.61 27.42
C SER A 117 -8.56 2.73 26.37
N LEU A 118 -8.04 1.53 26.16
CA LEU A 118 -8.59 0.58 25.18
C LEU A 118 -10.07 0.28 25.46
N GLY A 119 -10.81 -0.02 24.39
CA GLY A 119 -12.20 -0.46 24.42
C GLY A 119 -13.23 0.67 24.42
N THR A 120 -12.81 1.90 24.71
CA THR A 120 -13.75 3.02 24.90
C THR A 120 -14.11 3.77 23.62
N GLY A 121 -13.22 3.78 22.62
CA GLY A 121 -13.43 4.56 21.39
C GLY A 121 -14.58 4.04 20.53
N LEU A 122 -14.82 2.72 20.46
CA LEU A 122 -16.00 2.20 19.75
C LEU A 122 -17.31 2.65 20.39
N SER A 123 -17.41 2.65 21.73
CA SER A 123 -18.58 3.19 22.42
C SER A 123 -18.78 4.67 22.12
N TYR A 124 -17.70 5.45 22.11
CA TYR A 124 -17.75 6.87 21.77
C TYR A 124 -18.26 7.09 20.34
N SER A 125 -17.76 6.31 19.37
CA SER A 125 -18.22 6.36 17.98
C SER A 125 -19.69 6.00 17.80
N VAL A 126 -20.20 5.01 18.55
CA VAL A 126 -21.63 4.70 18.56
C VAL A 126 -22.44 5.90 19.04
N GLY A 127 -21.97 6.60 20.08
CA GLY A 127 -22.60 7.83 20.56
C GLY A 127 -22.64 8.93 19.50
N ILE A 128 -21.51 9.19 18.82
CA ILE A 128 -21.45 10.19 17.72
C ILE A 128 -22.42 9.82 16.60
N ALA A 129 -22.41 8.56 16.17
CA ALA A 129 -23.24 8.10 15.06
C ALA A 129 -24.74 8.17 15.38
N LEU A 130 -25.12 7.88 16.63
CA LEU A 130 -26.49 8.04 17.12
C LEU A 130 -26.90 9.51 17.18
N ALA A 131 -26.03 10.39 17.67
CA ALA A 131 -26.31 11.83 17.69
C ALA A 131 -26.54 12.36 16.27
N ALA A 132 -25.70 11.98 15.30
CA ALA A 132 -25.88 12.35 13.91
C ALA A 132 -27.26 11.91 13.35
N LYS A 133 -27.73 10.71 13.71
CA LYS A 133 -29.07 10.23 13.31
C LYS A 133 -30.20 11.04 13.95
N ILE A 134 -30.07 11.36 15.25
CA ILE A 134 -31.06 12.18 15.98
C ILE A 134 -31.16 13.57 15.36
N ASP A 135 -30.02 14.16 15.02
CA ASP A 135 -29.92 15.50 14.43
C ASP A 135 -30.15 15.53 12.92
N SER A 136 -30.50 14.38 12.31
CA SER A 136 -30.70 14.22 10.86
C SER A 136 -29.49 14.67 10.01
N LYS A 137 -28.28 14.44 10.52
CA LYS A 137 -27.01 14.68 9.81
C LYS A 137 -26.62 13.46 8.98
N ASP A 138 -25.94 13.72 7.87
CA ASP A 138 -25.57 12.72 6.86
C ASP A 138 -24.11 12.23 6.96
N HIS A 139 -23.31 12.80 7.87
CA HIS A 139 -21.90 12.45 8.01
C HIS A 139 -21.71 11.02 8.53
N HIS A 140 -20.64 10.39 8.08
CA HIS A 140 -20.27 9.02 8.43
C HIS A 140 -19.25 8.99 9.57
N VAL A 141 -19.32 7.96 10.42
CA VAL A 141 -18.37 7.73 11.49
C VAL A 141 -17.50 6.52 11.15
N TYR A 142 -16.19 6.72 11.14
CA TYR A 142 -15.18 5.67 10.99
C TYR A 142 -14.45 5.45 12.30
N THR A 143 -14.25 4.19 12.68
CA THR A 143 -13.53 3.84 13.91
C THR A 143 -12.47 2.80 13.62
N ILE A 144 -11.25 2.98 14.14
CA ILE A 144 -10.20 1.95 14.05
C ILE A 144 -9.95 1.40 15.44
N ILE A 145 -10.20 0.10 15.62
CA ILE A 145 -9.94 -0.67 16.83
C ILE A 145 -8.77 -1.65 16.63
N GLY A 146 -8.12 -2.04 17.71
CA GLY A 146 -7.12 -3.11 17.74
C GLY A 146 -7.73 -4.49 18.05
N ASP A 147 -6.98 -5.54 17.75
CA ASP A 147 -7.32 -6.90 18.18
C ASP A 147 -7.12 -7.12 19.68
N GLY A 148 -5.99 -6.73 20.27
CA GLY A 148 -5.85 -6.74 21.73
C GLY A 148 -6.85 -5.82 22.45
N GLU A 149 -7.33 -4.78 21.78
CA GLU A 149 -8.42 -3.94 22.29
C GLU A 149 -9.76 -4.67 22.33
N SER A 150 -9.98 -5.64 21.45
CA SER A 150 -11.22 -6.41 21.38
C SER A 150 -11.38 -7.42 22.54
N ASP A 151 -10.35 -7.55 23.39
CA ASP A 151 -10.44 -8.30 24.65
C ASP A 151 -11.27 -7.55 25.71
N GLU A 152 -11.42 -6.23 25.56
CA GLU A 152 -12.20 -5.39 26.47
C GLU A 152 -13.71 -5.65 26.32
N GLY A 153 -14.39 -5.93 27.44
CA GLY A 153 -15.84 -6.15 27.46
C GLY A 153 -16.64 -4.98 26.85
N GLN A 154 -16.13 -3.76 27.02
CA GLN A 154 -16.71 -2.52 26.51
C GLN A 154 -16.93 -2.54 24.98
N VAL A 155 -16.03 -3.20 24.22
CA VAL A 155 -16.16 -3.34 22.76
C VAL A 155 -17.42 -4.12 22.40
N TRP A 156 -17.72 -5.18 23.14
CA TRP A 156 -18.86 -6.05 22.90
C TRP A 156 -20.18 -5.41 23.35
N GLU A 157 -20.17 -4.64 24.43
CA GLU A 157 -21.32 -3.81 24.82
C GLU A 157 -21.65 -2.76 23.73
N ALA A 158 -20.63 -2.09 23.18
CA ALA A 158 -20.79 -1.17 22.06
C ALA A 158 -21.32 -1.89 20.81
N ALA A 159 -20.82 -3.09 20.51
CA ALA A 159 -21.26 -3.89 19.39
C ALA A 159 -22.76 -4.25 19.48
N MET A 160 -23.23 -4.70 20.65
CA MET A 160 -24.66 -4.96 20.89
C MET A 160 -25.50 -3.69 20.69
N THR A 161 -25.03 -2.57 21.24
CA THR A 161 -25.71 -1.28 21.17
C THR A 161 -25.87 -0.80 19.72
N ALA A 162 -24.78 -0.84 18.94
CA ALA A 162 -24.79 -0.41 17.55
C ALA A 162 -25.78 -1.21 16.69
N SER A 163 -25.87 -2.53 16.91
CA SER A 163 -26.82 -3.38 16.20
C SER A 163 -28.26 -3.10 16.63
N LYS A 164 -28.53 -3.00 17.94
CA LYS A 164 -29.85 -2.69 18.50
C LYS A 164 -30.45 -1.41 17.89
N TYR A 165 -29.63 -0.38 17.73
CA TYR A 165 -30.06 0.92 17.20
C TYR A 165 -29.81 1.09 15.70
N LYS A 166 -29.41 0.03 14.99
CA LYS A 166 -29.22 0.04 13.52
C LYS A 166 -28.32 1.19 13.06
N VAL A 167 -27.15 1.32 13.69
CA VAL A 167 -26.20 2.41 13.48
C VAL A 167 -25.43 2.21 12.17
N ASP A 168 -26.11 2.32 11.04
CA ASP A 168 -25.58 2.08 9.69
C ASP A 168 -24.72 3.21 9.10
N ASN A 169 -24.60 4.35 9.80
CA ASN A 169 -23.64 5.40 9.53
C ASN A 169 -22.32 5.21 10.31
N LEU A 170 -22.05 3.98 10.79
CA LEU A 170 -20.81 3.60 11.46
C LEU A 170 -20.11 2.46 10.70
N THR A 171 -18.86 2.72 10.30
CA THR A 171 -17.93 1.71 9.78
C THR A 171 -16.75 1.56 10.74
N ALA A 172 -16.63 0.40 11.37
CA ALA A 172 -15.47 0.05 12.18
C ALA A 172 -14.42 -0.71 11.33
N PHE A 173 -13.15 -0.52 11.64
CA PHE A 173 -12.05 -1.34 11.16
C PHE A 173 -11.43 -2.07 12.34
N LEU A 174 -11.26 -3.37 12.21
CA LEU A 174 -10.40 -4.13 13.09
C LEU A 174 -9.03 -4.28 12.44
N ASP A 175 -8.01 -3.64 13.01
CA ASP A 175 -6.61 -3.88 12.66
C ASP A 175 -6.16 -5.22 13.27
N ARG A 176 -6.39 -6.29 12.50
CA ARG A 176 -6.14 -7.68 12.90
C ARG A 176 -4.71 -8.08 12.53
N ASN A 177 -3.77 -7.68 13.39
CA ASN A 177 -2.33 -7.90 13.20
C ASN A 177 -1.72 -8.99 14.08
N PHE A 178 -2.54 -9.64 14.91
CA PHE A 178 -2.21 -10.77 15.77
C PHE A 178 -1.28 -10.48 16.94
N ILE A 179 -0.96 -9.23 17.23
CA ILE A 179 0.04 -8.87 18.24
C ILE A 179 -0.52 -7.80 19.18
N GLN A 180 -0.40 -8.06 20.49
CA GLN A 180 -0.64 -7.08 21.55
C GLN A 180 0.66 -6.69 22.28
N GLN A 181 0.59 -6.11 23.48
CA GLN A 181 1.76 -5.57 24.18
C GLN A 181 2.80 -6.65 24.53
N ASP A 182 2.34 -7.77 25.08
CA ASP A 182 3.24 -8.80 25.61
C ASP A 182 3.64 -9.85 24.56
N SER A 183 2.70 -10.23 23.69
CA SER A 183 2.91 -11.26 22.66
C SER A 183 1.77 -11.30 21.64
N TYR A 184 1.70 -12.41 20.91
CA TYR A 184 0.61 -12.72 20.00
C TYR A 184 -0.73 -12.87 20.72
N THR A 185 -1.82 -12.38 20.11
CA THR A 185 -3.17 -12.48 20.68
C THR A 185 -3.55 -13.93 21.01
N GLU A 186 -3.24 -14.87 20.14
CA GLU A 186 -3.56 -16.30 20.28
C GLU A 186 -2.81 -17.01 21.40
N LYS A 187 -1.81 -16.36 22.01
CA LYS A 187 -1.11 -16.86 23.20
C LYS A 187 -1.61 -16.21 24.50
N ILE A 188 -2.10 -14.98 24.42
CA ILE A 188 -2.50 -14.18 25.58
C ILE A 188 -4.00 -14.28 25.80
N MET A 189 -4.79 -13.88 24.82
CA MET A 189 -6.25 -13.93 24.81
C MET A 189 -6.73 -14.17 23.35
N PRO A 190 -7.06 -15.41 22.98
CA PRO A 190 -7.30 -15.75 21.57
C PRO A 190 -8.60 -15.17 21.01
N LEU A 191 -8.50 -14.47 19.87
CA LEU A 191 -9.66 -14.09 19.07
C LEU A 191 -10.00 -15.15 18.01
N ASP A 192 -8.99 -15.84 17.50
CA ASP A 192 -9.07 -16.92 16.53
C ASP A 192 -8.57 -18.25 17.14
N GLU A 193 -8.50 -19.32 16.35
CA GLU A 193 -7.95 -20.60 16.83
C GLU A 193 -6.47 -20.47 17.24
N LYS A 194 -6.08 -21.25 18.25
CA LYS A 194 -4.75 -21.20 18.87
C LYS A 194 -3.63 -21.36 17.84
N LEU A 195 -2.53 -20.61 17.99
CA LEU A 195 -1.28 -20.81 17.24
C LEU A 195 -0.57 -22.12 17.63
N GLU A 196 -0.05 -22.85 16.65
CA GLU A 196 0.72 -24.07 16.87
C GLU A 196 2.22 -23.75 17.07
N SER A 197 2.69 -22.66 16.47
CA SER A 197 4.05 -22.12 16.68
C SER A 197 4.07 -20.58 16.76
N ASP A 198 5.27 -20.00 16.84
CA ASP A 198 5.50 -18.55 16.83
C ASP A 198 5.54 -17.96 15.41
N ASP A 199 5.25 -18.78 14.39
CA ASP A 199 5.16 -18.35 13.00
C ASP A 199 3.73 -17.91 12.66
N ILE A 200 3.49 -16.60 12.60
CA ILE A 200 2.15 -16.10 12.29
C ILE A 200 1.67 -16.55 10.91
N THR A 201 2.59 -16.90 9.98
CA THR A 201 2.23 -17.36 8.63
C THR A 201 1.30 -18.57 8.64
N GLU A 202 1.27 -19.34 9.74
CA GLU A 202 0.32 -20.44 9.97
C GLU A 202 -1.14 -19.99 9.90
N MET A 203 -1.48 -18.83 10.47
CA MET A 203 -2.85 -18.29 10.39
C MET A 203 -3.24 -18.01 8.94
N TRP A 204 -2.27 -17.63 8.10
CA TRP A 204 -2.52 -17.27 6.69
C TRP A 204 -2.61 -18.47 5.75
N LYS A 205 -2.26 -19.67 6.22
CA LYS A 205 -2.34 -20.92 5.45
C LYS A 205 -3.74 -21.55 5.49
N ASP A 206 -4.48 -21.34 6.58
CA ASP A 206 -5.82 -21.90 6.76
C ASP A 206 -6.81 -20.85 7.25
N ALA A 207 -7.67 -20.40 6.33
CA ALA A 207 -8.71 -19.43 6.60
C ALA A 207 -9.83 -19.96 7.53
N SER A 208 -9.97 -21.28 7.68
CA SER A 208 -11.02 -21.87 8.53
C SER A 208 -10.81 -21.61 10.02
N ARG A 209 -9.56 -21.31 10.41
CA ARG A 209 -9.14 -20.96 11.78
C ARG A 209 -9.62 -19.59 12.25
N TRP A 210 -10.22 -18.80 11.36
CA TRP A 210 -10.51 -17.38 11.57
C TRP A 210 -11.94 -17.25 12.08
N LYS A 211 -12.09 -17.01 13.38
CA LYS A 211 -13.37 -16.94 14.10
C LYS A 211 -13.76 -15.53 14.51
N THR A 212 -12.85 -14.57 14.39
CA THR A 212 -13.11 -13.17 14.74
C THR A 212 -14.34 -12.63 13.99
N GLY A 213 -14.47 -12.95 12.69
CA GLY A 213 -15.63 -12.57 11.89
C GLY A 213 -16.95 -13.13 12.41
N ASP A 214 -16.97 -14.36 12.90
CA ASP A 214 -18.17 -15.02 13.41
C ASP A 214 -18.67 -14.37 14.71
N LYS A 215 -17.74 -13.94 15.58
CA LYS A 215 -18.08 -13.16 16.77
C LYS A 215 -18.83 -11.89 16.37
N TRP A 216 -18.27 -11.08 15.46
CA TRP A 216 -18.92 -9.85 15.01
C TRP A 216 -20.27 -10.10 14.32
N ARG A 217 -20.38 -11.16 13.50
CA ARG A 217 -21.67 -11.58 12.90
C ARG A 217 -22.71 -11.91 13.97
N SER A 218 -22.34 -12.59 15.04
CA SER A 218 -23.27 -12.94 16.13
C SER A 218 -23.79 -11.71 16.90
N PHE A 219 -23.05 -10.60 16.89
CA PHE A 219 -23.48 -9.30 17.45
C PHE A 219 -24.31 -8.47 16.46
N GLY A 220 -24.66 -9.02 15.29
CA GLY A 220 -25.57 -8.41 14.32
C GLY A 220 -24.94 -7.30 13.47
N TRP A 221 -23.65 -7.43 13.17
CA TRP A 221 -22.91 -6.53 12.27
C TRP A 221 -22.80 -7.11 10.87
N ASN A 222 -22.77 -6.23 9.86
CA ASN A 222 -22.26 -6.59 8.54
C ASN A 222 -20.73 -6.74 8.64
N VAL A 223 -20.19 -7.88 8.19
CA VAL A 223 -18.76 -8.19 8.31
C VAL A 223 -18.13 -8.33 6.92
N LEU A 224 -17.11 -7.53 6.67
CA LEU A 224 -16.27 -7.58 5.48
C LEU A 224 -14.85 -7.98 5.91
N GLU A 225 -14.23 -8.93 5.22
CA GLU A 225 -12.89 -9.41 5.55
C GLU A 225 -11.96 -9.19 4.36
N ILE A 226 -10.82 -8.54 4.60
CA ILE A 226 -9.90 -8.11 3.53
C ILE A 226 -8.44 -8.29 3.93
N ASP A 227 -7.55 -8.33 2.95
CA ASP A 227 -6.13 -8.04 3.19
C ASP A 227 -5.98 -6.53 3.46
N GLY A 228 -5.60 -6.19 4.70
CA GLY A 228 -5.48 -4.82 5.19
C GLY A 228 -4.30 -4.04 4.60
N HIS A 229 -3.51 -4.64 3.70
CA HIS A 229 -2.43 -3.96 2.98
C HIS A 229 -2.73 -3.76 1.48
N ARG A 230 -3.96 -4.06 1.06
CA ARG A 230 -4.44 -3.95 -0.31
C ARG A 230 -5.40 -2.77 -0.42
N VAL A 231 -4.89 -1.66 -0.98
CA VAL A 231 -5.62 -0.39 -1.13
C VAL A 231 -6.95 -0.60 -1.86
N GLU A 232 -6.93 -1.42 -2.91
CA GLU A 232 -8.10 -1.75 -3.71
C GLU A 232 -9.16 -2.56 -2.95
N GLN A 233 -8.75 -3.43 -2.01
CA GLN A 233 -9.69 -4.18 -1.19
C GLN A 233 -10.29 -3.30 -0.10
N ILE A 234 -9.50 -2.38 0.47
CA ILE A 234 -9.96 -1.40 1.46
C ILE A 234 -10.97 -0.45 0.82
N ASP A 235 -10.66 0.10 -0.36
CA ASP A 235 -11.56 0.99 -1.11
C ASP A 235 -12.90 0.32 -1.43
N ALA A 236 -12.85 -0.91 -1.97
CA ALA A 236 -14.05 -1.69 -2.26
C ALA A 236 -14.86 -2.01 -0.99
N ALA A 237 -14.19 -2.33 0.12
CA ALA A 237 -14.84 -2.63 1.39
C ALA A 237 -15.51 -1.38 2.01
N ILE A 238 -14.85 -0.22 1.98
CA ILE A 238 -15.44 1.04 2.46
C ILE A 238 -16.65 1.42 1.60
N THR A 239 -16.53 1.32 0.28
CA THR A 239 -17.64 1.60 -0.65
C THR A 239 -18.84 0.71 -0.34
N LYS A 240 -18.63 -0.60 -0.12
CA LYS A 240 -19.68 -1.54 0.27
C LYS A 240 -20.25 -1.25 1.67
N ALA A 241 -19.41 -0.89 2.63
CA ALA A 241 -19.83 -0.55 3.98
C ALA A 241 -20.76 0.68 3.98
N ASN A 242 -20.39 1.75 3.27
CA ASN A 242 -21.17 2.99 3.21
C ASN A 242 -22.52 2.80 2.48
N ALA A 243 -22.57 1.87 1.52
CA ALA A 243 -23.79 1.48 0.83
C ALA A 243 -24.70 0.57 1.67
N THR A 244 -24.18 -0.08 2.71
CA THR A 244 -24.95 -0.96 3.59
C THR A 244 -25.82 -0.14 4.53
N LYS A 245 -27.12 -0.47 4.62
CA LYS A 245 -28.11 0.22 5.46
C LYS A 245 -28.78 -0.72 6.45
N GLY A 246 -29.28 -0.17 7.54
CA GLY A 246 -30.01 -0.87 8.60
C GLY A 246 -29.16 -1.64 9.61
N VAL A 247 -27.84 -1.76 9.40
CA VAL A 247 -26.89 -2.41 10.31
C VAL A 247 -25.53 -1.70 10.27
N PRO A 248 -24.77 -1.67 11.39
CA PRO A 248 -23.38 -1.20 11.37
C PRO A 248 -22.49 -2.18 10.59
N THR A 249 -21.38 -1.68 10.04
CA THR A 249 -20.39 -2.51 9.32
C THR A 249 -19.05 -2.55 10.05
N ILE A 250 -18.45 -3.73 10.14
CA ILE A 250 -17.04 -3.89 10.51
C ILE A 250 -16.25 -4.48 9.35
N ILE A 251 -15.12 -3.86 9.05
CA ILE A 251 -14.12 -4.32 8.10
C ILE A 251 -12.98 -4.93 8.92
N ILE A 252 -12.86 -6.25 8.89
CA ILE A 252 -11.75 -6.98 9.51
C ILE A 252 -10.58 -6.93 8.53
N SER A 253 -9.65 -6.02 8.81
CA SER A 253 -8.46 -5.78 8.04
C SER A 253 -7.32 -6.64 8.56
N ARG A 254 -7.00 -7.67 7.79
CA ARG A 254 -5.97 -8.66 8.13
C ARG A 254 -4.61 -8.03 7.81
N THR A 255 -3.84 -7.68 8.82
CA THR A 255 -2.64 -6.84 8.69
C THR A 255 -1.41 -7.52 9.31
N ILE A 256 -0.24 -6.92 9.11
CA ILE A 256 1.04 -7.27 9.69
C ILE A 256 1.52 -6.05 10.48
N LYS A 257 1.76 -6.23 11.78
CA LYS A 257 2.31 -5.16 12.62
C LYS A 257 3.70 -4.78 12.12
N GLY A 258 3.97 -3.49 11.93
CA GLY A 258 5.25 -3.02 11.38
C GLY A 258 5.40 -3.16 9.86
N LYS A 259 4.31 -3.36 9.11
CA LYS A 259 4.33 -3.55 7.64
C LYS A 259 5.24 -2.58 6.89
N SER A 260 6.04 -3.10 5.97
CA SER A 260 7.05 -2.44 5.11
C SER A 260 8.47 -2.37 5.66
N LEU A 261 8.71 -2.75 6.92
CA LEU A 261 10.05 -2.85 7.51
C LEU A 261 10.31 -4.26 8.02
N GLU A 262 11.22 -5.01 7.40
CA GLU A 262 11.39 -6.45 7.63
C GLU A 262 11.69 -6.81 9.09
N HIS A 263 12.37 -5.94 9.82
CA HIS A 263 12.70 -6.10 11.24
C HIS A 263 11.55 -5.74 12.18
N MET A 264 10.59 -4.92 11.74
CA MET A 264 9.38 -4.58 12.50
C MET A 264 8.21 -5.51 12.18
N GLU A 265 8.17 -6.05 10.96
CA GLU A 265 7.12 -6.96 10.51
C GLU A 265 7.03 -8.21 11.39
N ASP A 266 5.83 -8.44 11.93
CA ASP A 266 5.50 -9.61 12.75
C ASP A 266 6.36 -9.71 14.02
N ASN A 267 6.70 -8.57 14.62
CA ASN A 267 7.58 -8.52 15.79
C ASN A 267 6.93 -7.78 16.97
N PRO A 268 6.52 -8.49 18.05
CA PRO A 268 5.96 -7.88 19.25
C PRO A 268 6.85 -6.80 19.89
N GLN A 269 8.18 -6.89 19.76
CA GLN A 269 9.11 -5.91 20.33
C GLN A 269 8.95 -4.51 19.74
N TRP A 270 8.37 -4.39 18.54
CA TRP A 270 8.12 -3.11 17.86
C TRP A 270 6.73 -2.54 18.13
N HIS A 271 5.99 -3.11 19.08
CA HIS A 271 4.69 -2.53 19.47
C HIS A 271 4.83 -1.10 19.98
N GLY A 272 5.78 -0.84 20.90
CA GLY A 272 6.00 0.46 21.55
C GLY A 272 7.45 0.94 21.60
N LYS A 273 8.30 0.41 20.72
CA LYS A 273 9.73 0.76 20.64
C LYS A 273 9.97 1.80 19.55
N ALA A 274 10.68 2.88 19.88
CA ALA A 274 11.17 3.86 18.91
C ALA A 274 12.44 3.35 18.21
N PRO A 275 12.66 3.67 16.93
CA PRO A 275 13.88 3.34 16.23
C PRO A 275 15.05 4.22 16.70
N ASP A 276 16.26 3.66 16.74
CA ASP A 276 17.48 4.41 17.07
C ASP A 276 17.88 5.33 15.90
N SER A 277 18.48 6.49 16.21
CA SER A 277 18.77 7.51 15.19
C SER A 277 19.77 7.10 14.11
N ASP A 278 20.71 6.21 14.42
CA ASP A 278 21.72 5.71 13.48
C ASP A 278 21.16 4.76 12.42
N VAL A 279 20.05 4.06 12.72
CA VAL A 279 19.38 3.16 11.77
C VAL A 279 18.28 3.84 10.95
N VAL A 280 17.82 5.03 11.35
CA VAL A 280 16.78 5.79 10.61
C VAL A 280 17.13 5.99 9.13
N PRO A 281 18.37 6.34 8.73
CA PRO A 281 18.72 6.43 7.31
C PRO A 281 18.52 5.13 6.54
N ILE A 282 18.82 3.98 7.16
CA ILE A 282 18.63 2.64 6.56
C ILE A 282 17.13 2.34 6.45
N ILE A 283 16.35 2.65 7.49
CA ILE A 283 14.88 2.52 7.49
C ILE A 283 14.28 3.33 6.35
N ASN A 284 14.72 4.57 6.14
CA ASN A 284 14.24 5.39 5.03
C ASN A 284 14.58 4.77 3.67
N SER A 285 15.78 4.22 3.49
CA SER A 285 16.13 3.48 2.27
C SER A 285 15.29 2.22 2.06
N GLU A 286 14.90 1.52 3.13
CA GLU A 286 13.99 0.36 3.05
C GLU A 286 12.57 0.79 2.64
N LEU A 287 12.09 1.91 3.19
CA LEU A 287 10.80 2.52 2.79
C LEU A 287 10.80 3.02 1.34
N ASP A 288 11.92 3.55 0.84
CA ASP A 288 12.04 4.05 -0.54
C ASP A 288 12.25 2.93 -1.58
N SER A 289 12.44 1.70 -1.11
CA SER A 289 12.70 0.54 -1.96
C SER A 289 11.60 -0.53 -1.89
N GLN A 290 10.38 -0.10 -1.55
CA GLN A 290 9.18 -0.93 -1.75
C GLN A 290 8.95 -1.17 -3.24
N PHE A 291 8.39 -2.33 -3.58
CA PHE A 291 8.27 -2.75 -4.97
C PHE A 291 6.96 -3.50 -5.25
N LEU A 292 6.61 -3.63 -6.52
CA LEU A 292 5.39 -4.25 -7.03
C LEU A 292 5.73 -5.31 -8.09
N ILE A 293 4.97 -6.40 -8.11
CA ILE A 293 5.01 -7.41 -9.17
C ILE A 293 3.73 -7.33 -10.00
N ALA A 294 3.89 -7.13 -11.31
CA ALA A 294 2.80 -6.91 -12.26
C ALA A 294 2.83 -8.00 -13.36
N PRO A 295 2.16 -9.15 -13.19
CA PRO A 295 2.19 -10.16 -14.24
C PRO A 295 1.43 -9.67 -15.49
N SER A 296 2.03 -9.89 -16.67
CA SER A 296 1.43 -9.53 -17.96
C SER A 296 0.62 -10.71 -18.51
N ILE A 297 -0.69 -10.51 -18.63
CA ILE A 297 -1.62 -11.60 -19.02
C ILE A 297 -1.52 -11.98 -20.49
N ILE A 298 -0.91 -11.14 -21.34
CA ILE A 298 -0.72 -11.48 -22.76
C ILE A 298 0.29 -12.61 -22.98
N ALA A 299 1.10 -12.92 -21.97
CA ALA A 299 2.02 -14.06 -22.00
C ALA A 299 1.34 -15.39 -21.64
N GLY A 300 0.05 -15.37 -21.29
CA GLY A 300 -0.76 -16.54 -20.94
C GLY A 300 -1.61 -17.06 -22.09
N ASP A 301 -2.72 -17.73 -21.75
CA ASP A 301 -3.68 -18.19 -22.75
C ASP A 301 -4.58 -17.05 -23.23
N MET A 302 -4.22 -16.46 -24.37
CA MET A 302 -5.00 -15.39 -25.01
C MET A 302 -6.43 -15.80 -25.39
N SER A 303 -6.73 -17.09 -25.49
CA SER A 303 -8.10 -17.57 -25.71
C SER A 303 -8.95 -17.53 -24.43
N ASN A 304 -8.32 -17.37 -23.26
CA ASN A 304 -8.97 -17.40 -21.95
C ASN A 304 -8.35 -16.42 -20.94
N LEU A 305 -8.40 -15.12 -21.25
CA LEU A 305 -7.89 -14.06 -20.38
C LEU A 305 -8.60 -14.00 -19.01
N GLU A 306 -9.84 -14.48 -18.89
CA GLU A 306 -10.51 -14.57 -17.59
C GLU A 306 -9.79 -15.53 -16.63
N SER A 307 -9.31 -16.66 -17.15
CA SER A 307 -8.49 -17.60 -16.40
C SER A 307 -7.19 -16.95 -15.95
N GLU A 308 -6.55 -16.17 -16.84
CA GLU A 308 -5.31 -15.46 -16.51
C GLU A 308 -5.49 -14.42 -15.41
N VAL A 309 -6.59 -13.65 -15.44
CA VAL A 309 -6.94 -12.72 -14.36
C VAL A 309 -7.14 -13.47 -13.04
N LYS A 310 -7.84 -14.62 -13.04
CA LYS A 310 -8.03 -15.45 -11.84
C LYS A 310 -6.71 -16.02 -11.31
N ARG A 311 -5.78 -16.37 -12.21
CA ARG A 311 -4.42 -16.81 -11.85
C ARG A 311 -3.62 -15.68 -11.20
N CYS A 312 -3.74 -14.44 -11.66
CA CYS A 312 -3.16 -13.28 -10.98
C CYS A 312 -3.74 -13.07 -9.56
N VAL A 313 -5.07 -13.18 -9.41
CA VAL A 313 -5.75 -13.03 -8.11
C VAL A 313 -5.27 -14.09 -7.12
N THR A 314 -5.30 -15.36 -7.51
CA THR A 314 -4.82 -16.47 -6.68
C THR A 314 -3.31 -16.42 -6.44
N GLY A 315 -2.56 -15.89 -7.41
CA GLY A 315 -1.14 -15.58 -7.34
C GLY A 315 -0.77 -14.45 -6.37
N ARG A 316 -1.76 -13.63 -5.96
CA ARG A 316 -1.58 -12.44 -5.13
C ARG A 316 -0.72 -11.35 -5.80
N SER A 317 -0.88 -11.16 -7.10
CA SER A 317 -0.23 -10.07 -7.85
C SER A 317 -0.52 -8.71 -7.21
N ASP A 318 0.42 -7.77 -7.34
CA ASP A 318 0.20 -6.38 -6.88
C ASP A 318 -0.60 -5.59 -7.90
N LEU A 319 -0.29 -5.78 -9.18
CA LEU A 319 -0.98 -5.20 -10.34
C LEU A 319 -1.28 -6.32 -11.36
N ILE A 320 -2.16 -6.05 -12.33
CA ILE A 320 -2.30 -6.87 -13.54
C ILE A 320 -1.92 -5.98 -14.72
N HIS A 321 -0.84 -6.34 -15.40
CA HIS A 321 -0.31 -5.59 -16.53
C HIS A 321 -1.04 -6.01 -17.81
N LEU A 322 -1.53 -5.01 -18.56
CA LEU A 322 -2.38 -5.17 -19.73
C LEU A 322 -1.73 -4.51 -20.95
N ASP A 323 -1.01 -5.30 -21.73
CA ASP A 323 -0.39 -4.86 -22.98
C ASP A 323 -1.42 -4.76 -24.11
N VAL A 324 -1.85 -3.54 -24.40
CA VAL A 324 -2.79 -3.22 -25.47
C VAL A 324 -2.03 -2.83 -26.72
N MET A 325 -2.19 -3.59 -27.79
CA MET A 325 -1.50 -3.41 -29.05
C MET A 325 -2.50 -3.33 -30.20
N ASP A 326 -2.37 -2.32 -31.08
CA ASP A 326 -3.37 -2.01 -32.12
C ASP A 326 -3.05 -2.60 -33.51
N GLY A 327 -1.85 -3.15 -33.72
CA GLY A 327 -1.39 -3.58 -35.03
C GLY A 327 -0.89 -2.45 -35.95
N GLN A 328 -0.83 -1.20 -35.46
CA GLN A 328 -0.37 -0.03 -36.22
C GLN A 328 0.93 0.55 -35.63
N PHE A 329 0.94 0.87 -34.33
CA PHE A 329 2.17 1.32 -33.66
C PHE A 329 3.16 0.16 -33.52
N VAL A 330 2.65 -1.02 -33.16
CA VAL A 330 3.37 -2.29 -33.15
C VAL A 330 2.66 -3.28 -34.08
N PRO A 331 3.37 -4.24 -34.70
CA PRO A 331 2.79 -5.10 -35.74
C PRO A 331 1.77 -6.12 -35.19
N THR A 332 1.86 -6.47 -33.90
CA THR A 332 0.96 -7.42 -33.25
C THR A 332 -0.29 -6.70 -32.74
N LYS A 333 -1.46 -7.34 -32.84
CA LYS A 333 -2.69 -6.86 -32.20
C LYS A 333 -3.05 -7.78 -31.03
N THR A 334 -3.39 -7.19 -29.88
CA THR A 334 -3.86 -7.94 -28.70
C THR A 334 -5.36 -7.74 -28.49
N PHE A 335 -5.76 -7.13 -27.38
CA PHE A 335 -7.13 -6.79 -27.02
C PHE A 335 -7.28 -5.27 -26.84
N ASP A 336 -8.50 -4.79 -26.59
CA ASP A 336 -8.83 -3.37 -26.43
C ASP A 336 -9.64 -3.10 -25.16
N HIS A 337 -10.10 -1.85 -25.01
CA HIS A 337 -10.90 -1.38 -23.87
C HIS A 337 -12.18 -2.22 -23.63
N ASN A 338 -12.78 -2.83 -24.66
CA ASN A 338 -13.97 -3.66 -24.48
C ASN A 338 -13.63 -4.92 -23.68
N LYS A 339 -12.50 -5.56 -24.01
CA LYS A 339 -12.02 -6.72 -23.25
C LYS A 339 -11.65 -6.33 -21.82
N ILE A 340 -11.01 -5.18 -21.62
CA ILE A 340 -10.69 -4.70 -20.26
C ILE A 340 -11.96 -4.52 -19.43
N LYS A 341 -13.00 -3.92 -20.03
CA LYS A 341 -14.31 -3.75 -19.39
C LYS A 341 -14.98 -5.08 -19.03
N GLU A 342 -14.82 -6.11 -19.86
CA GLU A 342 -15.30 -7.47 -19.57
C GLU A 342 -14.51 -8.13 -18.43
N LEU A 343 -13.21 -7.88 -18.33
CA LEU A 343 -12.34 -8.46 -17.30
C LEU A 343 -12.47 -7.75 -15.94
N ARG A 344 -12.80 -6.45 -15.93
CA ARG A 344 -12.84 -5.62 -14.71
C ARG A 344 -13.68 -6.19 -13.57
N PRO A 345 -14.89 -6.76 -13.79
CA PRO A 345 -15.70 -7.32 -12.71
C PRO A 345 -15.09 -8.55 -12.03
N LEU A 346 -14.08 -9.19 -12.62
CA LEU A 346 -13.45 -10.41 -12.08
C LEU A 346 -12.51 -10.15 -10.90
N THR A 347 -12.07 -8.90 -10.72
CA THR A 347 -11.07 -8.55 -9.72
C THR A 347 -11.15 -7.10 -9.31
N VAL A 348 -10.63 -6.77 -8.13
CA VAL A 348 -10.35 -5.39 -7.71
C VAL A 348 -8.87 -5.04 -7.86
N ILE A 349 -7.99 -6.01 -8.15
CA ILE A 349 -6.54 -5.75 -8.36
C ILE A 349 -6.37 -4.66 -9.41
N PRO A 350 -5.51 -3.65 -9.18
CA PRO A 350 -5.38 -2.55 -10.12
C PRO A 350 -4.96 -3.03 -11.51
N PHE A 351 -5.65 -2.50 -12.52
CA PHE A 351 -5.30 -2.71 -13.93
C PHE A 351 -4.30 -1.64 -14.35
N ASP A 352 -3.11 -2.11 -14.73
CA ASP A 352 -2.03 -1.31 -15.29
C ASP A 352 -2.04 -1.47 -16.81
N THR A 353 -2.68 -0.51 -17.48
CA THR A 353 -2.94 -0.57 -18.92
C THR A 353 -1.84 0.14 -19.70
N HIS A 354 -1.07 -0.66 -20.43
CA HIS A 354 0.04 -0.20 -21.25
C HIS A 354 -0.40 -0.10 -22.72
N LEU A 355 -0.52 1.14 -23.22
CA LEU A 355 -1.05 1.44 -24.55
C LEU A 355 0.09 1.54 -25.58
N MET A 356 0.32 0.43 -26.29
CA MET A 356 1.12 0.37 -27.51
C MET A 356 0.24 0.60 -28.74
N ILE A 357 -0.36 1.79 -28.84
CA ILE A 357 -1.31 2.16 -29.90
C ILE A 357 -0.96 3.50 -30.56
N ASN A 358 -1.41 3.71 -31.79
CA ASN A 358 -1.32 4.99 -32.47
C ASN A 358 -2.42 5.97 -31.96
N ASP A 359 -2.14 7.27 -31.99
CA ASP A 359 -3.06 8.34 -31.54
C ASP A 359 -3.75 8.10 -30.17
N PRO A 360 -3.02 7.77 -29.08
CA PRO A 360 -3.63 7.37 -27.80
C PRO A 360 -4.54 8.44 -27.18
N VAL A 361 -4.35 9.73 -27.50
CA VAL A 361 -5.18 10.84 -27.03
C VAL A 361 -6.66 10.66 -27.39
N LYS A 362 -6.95 10.04 -28.53
CA LYS A 362 -8.33 9.77 -28.99
C LYS A 362 -9.02 8.66 -28.21
N HIS A 363 -8.25 7.81 -27.54
CA HIS A 363 -8.73 6.55 -26.96
C HIS A 363 -8.59 6.47 -25.45
N VAL A 364 -7.82 7.36 -24.82
CA VAL A 364 -7.54 7.32 -23.37
C VAL A 364 -8.81 7.21 -22.53
N LYS A 365 -9.88 7.93 -22.91
CA LYS A 365 -11.16 7.90 -22.20
C LYS A 365 -11.83 6.53 -22.23
N ASP A 366 -11.71 5.79 -23.33
CA ASP A 366 -12.29 4.45 -23.44
C ASP A 366 -11.66 3.50 -22.41
N TYR A 367 -10.35 3.64 -22.16
CA TYR A 367 -9.62 2.84 -21.17
C TYR A 367 -9.92 3.24 -19.73
N ILE A 368 -10.19 4.54 -19.47
CA ILE A 368 -10.71 5.03 -18.19
C ILE A 368 -12.09 4.42 -17.92
N ASP A 369 -13.00 4.52 -18.89
CA ASP A 369 -14.38 4.01 -18.79
C ASP A 369 -14.44 2.48 -18.70
N ALA A 370 -13.42 1.78 -19.23
CA ALA A 370 -13.24 0.34 -19.08
C ALA A 370 -12.78 -0.10 -17.68
N GLY A 371 -12.31 0.84 -16.83
CA GLY A 371 -11.88 0.57 -15.46
C GLY A 371 -10.37 0.32 -15.30
N SER A 372 -9.55 0.94 -16.15
CA SER A 372 -8.10 1.00 -15.93
C SER A 372 -7.78 1.90 -14.73
N ASP A 373 -6.86 1.45 -13.86
CA ASP A 373 -6.44 2.21 -12.68
C ASP A 373 -5.17 3.03 -12.94
N ILE A 374 -4.35 2.57 -13.90
CA ILE A 374 -3.17 3.23 -14.42
C ILE A 374 -3.23 3.11 -15.95
N VAL A 375 -2.88 4.19 -16.66
CA VAL A 375 -2.75 4.18 -18.11
C VAL A 375 -1.39 4.74 -18.48
N THR A 376 -0.62 3.96 -19.23
CA THR A 376 0.70 4.33 -19.73
C THR A 376 0.69 4.46 -21.24
N VAL A 377 1.22 5.57 -21.77
CA VAL A 377 1.33 5.82 -23.22
C VAL A 377 2.79 6.04 -23.63
N HIS A 378 3.10 5.70 -24.87
CA HIS A 378 4.45 5.78 -25.42
C HIS A 378 4.86 7.20 -25.87
N ALA A 379 6.11 7.56 -25.57
CA ALA A 379 6.75 8.78 -26.05
C ALA A 379 6.81 8.84 -27.59
N GLU A 380 6.86 7.69 -28.25
CA GLU A 380 7.05 7.57 -29.70
C GLU A 380 5.81 7.95 -30.52
N VAL A 381 4.64 7.98 -29.88
CA VAL A 381 3.34 8.30 -30.50
C VAL A 381 2.66 9.49 -29.86
N THR A 382 3.41 10.24 -29.03
CA THR A 382 2.94 11.44 -28.36
C THR A 382 3.92 12.59 -28.52
N ASP A 383 3.39 13.78 -28.35
CA ASP A 383 4.12 15.03 -28.24
C ASP A 383 3.66 15.80 -27.00
N GLU A 384 4.24 16.98 -26.77
CA GLU A 384 3.91 17.80 -25.60
C GLU A 384 2.41 18.12 -25.47
N SER A 385 1.73 18.34 -26.60
CA SER A 385 0.32 18.73 -26.63
C SER A 385 -0.59 17.53 -26.37
N SER A 386 -0.41 16.45 -27.13
CA SER A 386 -1.22 15.24 -26.99
C SER A 386 -1.02 14.55 -25.64
N PHE A 387 0.22 14.50 -25.13
CA PHE A 387 0.48 13.98 -23.79
C PHE A 387 -0.10 14.89 -22.70
N GLY A 388 -0.06 16.21 -22.87
CA GLY A 388 -0.70 17.15 -21.94
C GLY A 388 -2.19 16.90 -21.78
N GLU A 389 -2.91 16.67 -22.88
CA GLU A 389 -4.34 16.33 -22.85
C GLU A 389 -4.62 14.98 -22.17
N ILE A 390 -3.80 13.97 -22.47
CA ILE A 390 -3.86 12.64 -21.82
C ILE A 390 -3.63 12.78 -20.30
N HIS A 391 -2.57 13.49 -19.91
CA HIS A 391 -2.19 13.73 -18.52
C HIS A 391 -3.36 14.36 -17.74
N ASP A 392 -3.92 15.44 -18.25
CA ASP A 392 -5.01 16.16 -17.58
C ASP A 392 -6.28 15.31 -17.49
N THR A 393 -6.60 14.57 -18.56
CA THR A 393 -7.74 13.65 -18.59
C THR A 393 -7.61 12.56 -17.52
N LEU A 394 -6.44 11.94 -17.41
CA LEU A 394 -6.17 10.89 -16.41
C LEU A 394 -6.23 11.45 -14.98
N LYS A 395 -5.59 12.61 -14.72
CA LYS A 395 -5.61 13.24 -13.39
C LYS A 395 -7.03 13.63 -12.96
N GLN A 396 -7.82 14.23 -13.84
CA GLN A 396 -9.22 14.61 -13.55
C GLN A 396 -10.09 13.40 -13.21
N ASN A 397 -9.77 12.23 -13.76
CA ASN A 397 -10.49 10.98 -13.50
C ASN A 397 -9.88 10.11 -12.38
N GLN A 398 -8.82 10.59 -11.70
CA GLN A 398 -8.09 9.86 -10.65
C GLN A 398 -7.51 8.51 -11.12
N VAL A 399 -6.99 8.49 -12.35
CA VAL A 399 -6.26 7.36 -12.93
C VAL A 399 -4.76 7.70 -12.94
N GLY A 400 -3.92 6.72 -12.62
CA GLY A 400 -2.46 6.89 -12.60
C GLY A 400 -1.92 7.26 -13.97
N VAL A 401 -1.03 8.26 -14.01
CA VAL A 401 -0.42 8.73 -15.26
C VAL A 401 0.92 8.05 -15.49
N GLY A 402 0.99 7.22 -16.53
CA GLY A 402 2.20 6.54 -16.94
C GLY A 402 2.77 7.06 -18.27
N PHE A 403 4.09 6.96 -18.42
CA PHE A 403 4.79 7.29 -19.66
C PHE A 403 5.82 6.22 -20.01
N ALA A 404 5.80 5.71 -21.25
CA ALA A 404 6.68 4.63 -21.70
C ALA A 404 7.73 5.14 -22.70
N ILE A 405 8.91 4.53 -22.67
CA ILE A 405 9.98 4.75 -23.65
C ILE A 405 10.52 3.42 -24.19
N ASN A 406 10.63 3.31 -25.52
CA ASN A 406 11.22 2.16 -26.22
C ASN A 406 12.71 2.04 -25.91
N PRO A 407 13.36 0.87 -26.12
CA PRO A 407 14.76 0.67 -25.80
C PRO A 407 15.68 1.76 -26.35
N ASP A 408 15.52 2.13 -27.62
CA ASP A 408 16.35 3.10 -28.34
C ASP A 408 15.93 4.57 -28.14
N THR A 409 14.84 4.82 -27.40
CA THR A 409 14.32 6.17 -27.15
C THR A 409 14.82 6.70 -25.80
N GLU A 410 15.56 7.80 -25.80
CA GLU A 410 15.84 8.56 -24.57
C GLU A 410 14.61 9.39 -24.17
N LEU A 411 14.52 9.75 -22.89
CA LEU A 411 13.40 10.55 -22.38
C LEU A 411 13.34 11.91 -23.11
N PRO A 412 12.25 12.27 -23.81
CA PRO A 412 12.19 13.52 -24.55
C PRO A 412 12.19 14.76 -23.63
N GLU A 413 12.90 15.81 -24.01
CA GLU A 413 12.99 17.04 -23.19
C GLU A 413 11.63 17.68 -22.90
N TRP A 414 10.71 17.64 -23.85
CA TRP A 414 9.35 18.18 -23.68
C TRP A 414 8.58 17.50 -22.54
N SER A 415 8.93 16.24 -22.22
CA SER A 415 8.27 15.46 -21.17
C SER A 415 8.70 15.88 -19.76
N HIS A 416 9.83 16.60 -19.63
CA HIS A 416 10.44 16.93 -18.34
C HIS A 416 9.52 17.74 -17.42
N LYS A 417 8.65 18.58 -18.00
CA LYS A 417 7.69 19.39 -17.24
C LYS A 417 6.61 18.57 -16.53
N PHE A 418 6.39 17.31 -16.95
CA PHE A 418 5.40 16.42 -16.36
C PHE A 418 5.99 15.48 -15.30
N LEU A 419 7.33 15.33 -15.23
CA LEU A 419 7.97 14.30 -14.40
C LEU A 419 7.61 14.39 -12.91
N SER A 420 7.42 15.59 -12.36
CA SER A 420 7.03 15.75 -10.95
C SER A 420 5.61 15.25 -10.65
N THR A 421 4.74 15.16 -11.66
CA THR A 421 3.34 14.71 -11.54
C THR A 421 3.10 13.32 -12.11
N LEU A 422 4.06 12.71 -12.79
CA LEU A 422 3.97 11.32 -13.25
C LEU A 422 3.92 10.32 -12.08
N ASP A 423 3.19 9.24 -12.31
CA ASP A 423 3.03 8.15 -11.36
C ASP A 423 3.89 6.94 -11.73
N GLN A 424 4.09 6.71 -13.04
CA GLN A 424 4.85 5.59 -13.56
C GLN A 424 5.68 6.00 -14.79
N ILE A 425 6.87 5.44 -14.91
CA ILE A 425 7.63 5.44 -16.17
C ILE A 425 7.96 4.00 -16.53
N ILE A 426 7.49 3.53 -17.68
CA ILE A 426 7.85 2.23 -18.21
C ILE A 426 9.13 2.38 -19.02
N VAL A 427 10.14 1.60 -18.66
CA VAL A 427 11.33 1.42 -19.47
C VAL A 427 11.25 0.07 -20.15
N MET A 428 11.04 0.11 -21.47
CA MET A 428 11.05 -1.09 -22.27
C MET A 428 12.45 -1.69 -22.31
N SER A 429 12.58 -2.92 -21.83
CA SER A 429 13.80 -3.75 -21.91
C SER A 429 13.74 -4.79 -23.02
N VAL A 430 12.76 -4.70 -23.90
CA VAL A 430 12.63 -5.42 -25.18
C VAL A 430 11.99 -4.50 -26.22
N VAL A 431 12.10 -4.82 -27.51
CA VAL A 431 11.35 -4.09 -28.55
C VAL A 431 9.85 -4.36 -28.36
N PRO A 432 8.99 -3.33 -28.24
CA PRO A 432 7.56 -3.54 -28.04
C PRO A 432 6.92 -4.31 -29.21
N GLY A 433 5.82 -5.00 -28.94
CA GLY A 433 5.05 -5.71 -29.97
C GLY A 433 5.31 -7.21 -30.12
N LYS A 434 6.20 -7.82 -29.32
CA LYS A 434 6.41 -9.28 -29.31
C LYS A 434 6.72 -9.81 -27.91
N SER A 435 5.97 -10.84 -27.48
CA SER A 435 6.21 -11.52 -26.21
C SER A 435 7.39 -12.52 -26.29
N GLY A 436 7.98 -12.85 -25.14
CA GLY A 436 9.02 -13.88 -25.02
C GLY A 436 10.43 -13.48 -25.45
N GLN A 437 10.69 -12.18 -25.62
CA GLN A 437 12.02 -11.65 -25.93
C GLN A 437 12.94 -11.68 -24.70
N LYS A 438 14.25 -11.72 -24.95
CA LYS A 438 15.27 -11.60 -23.91
C LYS A 438 15.49 -10.14 -23.54
N TYR A 439 15.80 -9.91 -22.26
CA TYR A 439 16.19 -8.61 -21.74
C TYR A 439 17.37 -8.01 -22.53
N ILE A 440 17.28 -6.72 -22.84
CA ILE A 440 18.34 -5.93 -23.49
C ILE A 440 19.27 -5.40 -22.40
N GLU A 441 20.52 -5.89 -22.36
CA GLU A 441 21.49 -5.55 -21.30
C GLU A 441 21.82 -4.05 -21.25
N GLU A 442 21.77 -3.36 -22.40
CA GLU A 442 21.99 -1.92 -22.49
C GLU A 442 20.95 -1.11 -21.66
N THR A 443 19.80 -1.70 -21.32
CA THR A 443 18.79 -1.08 -20.47
C THR A 443 19.34 -0.74 -19.07
N HIS A 444 20.29 -1.50 -18.54
CA HIS A 444 20.98 -1.16 -17.28
C HIS A 444 21.61 0.25 -17.34
N SER A 445 22.33 0.53 -18.43
CA SER A 445 22.98 1.83 -18.63
C SER A 445 21.97 2.96 -18.84
N LYS A 446 20.85 2.66 -19.49
CA LYS A 446 19.75 3.60 -19.74
C LYS A 446 19.05 3.99 -18.44
N MET A 447 18.74 3.01 -17.59
CA MET A 447 18.14 3.23 -16.28
C MET A 447 19.02 4.15 -15.42
N ALA A 448 20.34 3.95 -15.42
CA ALA A 448 21.27 4.84 -14.72
C ALA A 448 21.19 6.30 -15.21
N ARG A 449 21.16 6.53 -16.53
CA ARG A 449 20.98 7.89 -17.10
C ARG A 449 19.61 8.47 -16.75
N LEU A 450 18.55 7.68 -16.90
CA LEU A 450 17.17 8.08 -16.60
C LEU A 450 17.02 8.52 -15.14
N ASN A 451 17.53 7.74 -14.18
CA ASN A 451 17.47 8.10 -12.76
C ASN A 451 18.09 9.47 -12.47
N SER A 452 19.18 9.83 -13.14
CA SER A 452 19.78 11.16 -12.98
C SER A 452 18.80 12.28 -13.40
N ILE A 453 18.13 12.10 -14.53
CA ILE A 453 17.13 13.06 -15.03
C ILE A 453 15.93 13.11 -14.09
N LEU A 454 15.39 11.96 -13.70
CA LEU A 454 14.23 11.87 -12.81
C LEU A 454 14.47 12.56 -11.46
N ASN A 455 15.66 12.37 -10.88
CA ASN A 455 16.05 13.03 -9.64
C ASN A 455 16.15 14.55 -9.81
N GLN A 456 16.68 15.06 -10.93
CA GLN A 456 16.77 16.50 -11.20
C GLN A 456 15.39 17.16 -11.34
N HIS A 457 14.38 16.39 -11.76
CA HIS A 457 13.02 16.87 -11.99
C HIS A 457 12.01 16.48 -10.89
N ASN A 458 12.49 16.07 -9.70
CA ASN A 458 11.65 15.72 -8.55
C ASN A 458 10.60 14.63 -8.85
N PHE A 459 10.93 13.68 -9.73
CA PHE A 459 10.08 12.52 -9.97
C PHE A 459 9.90 11.73 -8.67
N SER A 460 8.66 11.38 -8.35
CA SER A 460 8.30 10.62 -7.14
C SER A 460 7.49 9.36 -7.46
N GLY A 461 7.31 9.06 -8.75
CA GLY A 461 6.63 7.86 -9.22
C GLY A 461 7.51 6.60 -9.15
N CYS A 462 7.06 5.55 -9.84
CA CYS A 462 7.81 4.29 -9.96
C CYS A 462 8.39 4.14 -11.36
N ILE A 463 9.61 3.62 -11.45
CA ILE A 463 10.12 3.08 -12.71
C ILE A 463 9.65 1.62 -12.79
N GLU A 464 8.96 1.29 -13.87
CA GLU A 464 8.52 -0.05 -14.21
C GLU A 464 9.43 -0.63 -15.29
N ALA A 465 9.93 -1.84 -15.07
CA ALA A 465 10.69 -2.59 -16.06
C ALA A 465 9.76 -3.56 -16.79
N ASP A 466 9.59 -3.35 -18.10
CA ASP A 466 8.77 -4.20 -18.97
C ASP A 466 9.57 -4.84 -20.10
N GLY A 467 9.46 -6.17 -20.21
CA GLY A 467 10.12 -6.98 -21.22
C GLY A 467 11.30 -7.79 -20.71
N GLY A 468 11.25 -9.12 -20.82
CA GLY A 468 12.39 -9.99 -20.54
C GLY A 468 12.83 -10.09 -19.07
N VAL A 469 12.11 -9.45 -18.14
CA VAL A 469 12.37 -9.55 -16.69
C VAL A 469 12.05 -10.96 -16.18
N ASN A 470 13.00 -11.56 -15.47
CA ASN A 470 12.93 -12.92 -14.94
C ASN A 470 13.76 -13.06 -13.65
N ILE A 471 13.83 -14.27 -13.09
CA ILE A 471 14.51 -14.51 -11.80
C ILE A 471 16.02 -14.19 -11.83
N ASP A 472 16.65 -14.33 -13.00
CA ASP A 472 18.10 -14.17 -13.16
C ASP A 472 18.51 -12.69 -13.20
N ASN A 473 17.65 -11.79 -13.70
CA ASN A 473 17.96 -10.37 -13.88
C ASN A 473 17.17 -9.42 -12.96
N ILE A 474 16.04 -9.82 -12.37
CA ILE A 474 15.21 -8.90 -11.57
C ILE A 474 16.00 -8.23 -10.43
N GLY A 475 17.00 -8.93 -9.89
CA GLY A 475 17.86 -8.40 -8.84
C GLY A 475 18.75 -7.24 -9.29
N SER A 476 19.30 -7.26 -10.50
CA SER A 476 20.08 -6.14 -11.06
C SER A 476 19.16 -5.02 -11.53
N VAL A 477 18.03 -5.36 -12.16
CA VAL A 477 17.02 -4.37 -12.59
C VAL A 477 16.47 -3.56 -11.40
N PHE A 478 16.28 -4.20 -10.24
CA PHE A 478 15.94 -3.50 -8.99
C PHE A 478 17.05 -2.55 -8.51
N ALA A 479 18.31 -2.98 -8.62
CA ALA A 479 19.47 -2.18 -8.24
C ALA A 479 19.62 -0.93 -9.13
N ASP A 480 19.16 -0.99 -10.38
CA ASP A 480 19.09 0.18 -11.26
C ASP A 480 17.92 1.12 -10.97
N GLY A 481 17.14 0.89 -9.91
CA GLY A 481 16.08 1.80 -9.50
C GLY A 481 14.66 1.40 -9.93
N ALA A 482 14.46 0.28 -10.64
CA ALA A 482 13.12 -0.23 -10.90
C ALA A 482 12.38 -0.57 -9.59
N ARG A 483 11.09 -0.26 -9.53
CA ARG A 483 10.21 -0.54 -8.39
C ARG A 483 8.92 -1.27 -8.78
N ALA A 484 8.61 -1.38 -10.07
CA ALA A 484 7.59 -2.28 -10.59
C ALA A 484 8.21 -3.22 -11.63
N PHE A 485 7.82 -4.49 -11.63
CA PHE A 485 8.42 -5.52 -12.46
C PHE A 485 7.33 -6.27 -13.22
N VAL A 486 7.34 -6.14 -14.55
CA VAL A 486 6.40 -6.85 -15.41
C VAL A 486 6.89 -8.27 -15.66
N GLY A 487 6.11 -9.24 -15.18
CA GLY A 487 6.40 -10.65 -15.35
C GLY A 487 5.52 -11.29 -16.41
N GLY A 488 6.01 -11.42 -17.65
CA GLY A 488 5.33 -12.14 -18.73
C GLY A 488 5.43 -13.66 -18.55
N GLY A 489 6.07 -14.34 -19.50
CA GLY A 489 6.21 -15.81 -19.49
C GLY A 489 6.94 -16.37 -18.25
N ALA A 490 7.76 -15.56 -17.59
CA ALA A 490 8.44 -15.93 -16.34
C ALA A 490 7.48 -16.09 -15.15
N ILE A 491 6.28 -15.48 -15.21
CA ILE A 491 5.24 -15.63 -14.19
C ILE A 491 4.02 -16.33 -14.77
N ILE A 492 3.36 -15.72 -15.74
CA ILE A 492 2.09 -16.22 -16.31
C ILE A 492 2.29 -17.48 -17.15
N GLY A 493 3.49 -17.68 -17.72
CA GLY A 493 3.84 -18.93 -18.39
C GLY A 493 4.03 -20.12 -17.45
N GLN A 494 4.11 -19.90 -16.13
CA GLN A 494 4.31 -20.96 -15.13
C GLN A 494 2.98 -21.52 -14.65
N GLN A 495 2.86 -22.84 -14.49
CA GLN A 495 1.63 -23.45 -13.96
C GLN A 495 1.25 -22.88 -12.58
N ASP A 496 2.23 -22.70 -11.70
CA ASP A 496 2.04 -22.08 -10.38
C ASP A 496 2.49 -20.61 -10.39
N VAL A 497 1.55 -19.73 -10.76
CA VAL A 497 1.75 -18.27 -10.76
C VAL A 497 2.08 -17.74 -9.36
N ARG A 498 1.52 -18.35 -8.30
CA ARG A 498 1.76 -17.93 -6.92
C ARG A 498 3.19 -18.21 -6.50
N ALA A 499 3.72 -19.39 -6.85
CA ALA A 499 5.12 -19.73 -6.62
C ALA A 499 6.05 -18.80 -7.40
N ALA A 500 5.77 -18.53 -8.67
CA ALA A 500 6.58 -17.64 -9.50
C ALA A 500 6.65 -16.20 -8.94
N ILE A 501 5.50 -15.62 -8.51
CA ILE A 501 5.47 -14.31 -7.86
C ILE A 501 6.27 -14.32 -6.55
N LYS A 502 6.17 -15.40 -5.76
CA LYS A 502 6.95 -15.54 -4.53
C LYS A 502 8.45 -15.56 -4.81
N ASP A 503 8.89 -16.28 -5.84
CA ASP A 503 10.30 -16.35 -6.22
C ASP A 503 10.82 -14.98 -6.69
N PHE A 504 10.05 -14.27 -7.50
CA PHE A 504 10.34 -12.88 -7.89
C PHE A 504 10.53 -11.98 -6.66
N ARG A 505 9.58 -12.01 -5.71
CA ARG A 505 9.68 -11.24 -4.46
C ARG A 505 10.95 -11.60 -3.68
N ASN A 506 11.28 -12.89 -3.56
CA ASN A 506 12.48 -13.33 -2.84
C ASN A 506 13.77 -12.83 -3.51
N ALA A 507 13.84 -12.85 -4.85
CA ALA A 507 15.00 -12.33 -5.58
C ALA A 507 15.17 -10.82 -5.35
N VAL A 508 14.09 -10.04 -5.42
CA VAL A 508 14.13 -8.60 -5.11
C VAL A 508 14.52 -8.35 -3.66
N LEU A 509 13.96 -9.09 -2.70
CA LEU A 509 14.30 -8.96 -1.28
C LEU A 509 15.79 -9.24 -1.03
N LYS A 510 16.39 -10.21 -1.73
CA LYS A 510 17.84 -10.47 -1.65
C LYS A 510 18.63 -9.24 -2.09
N SER A 511 18.31 -8.64 -3.23
CA SER A 511 18.96 -7.42 -3.72
C SER A 511 18.74 -6.22 -2.79
N ARG A 512 17.52 -6.05 -2.25
CA ARG A 512 17.21 -5.00 -1.29
C ARG A 512 18.01 -5.13 0.00
N ARG A 513 18.07 -6.33 0.57
CA ARG A 513 18.88 -6.59 1.79
C ARG A 513 20.36 -6.29 1.54
N ARG A 514 20.88 -6.64 0.35
CA ARG A 514 22.25 -6.26 -0.04
C ARG A 514 22.43 -4.74 -0.06
N MET A 515 21.55 -4.02 -0.76
CA MET A 515 21.56 -2.56 -0.82
C MET A 515 21.51 -1.91 0.58
N LEU A 516 20.69 -2.44 1.50
CA LEU A 516 20.59 -1.94 2.87
C LEU A 516 21.84 -2.22 3.71
N LEU A 517 22.49 -3.37 3.51
CA LEU A 517 23.79 -3.68 4.12
C LEU A 517 24.90 -2.76 3.61
N ASP A 518 24.93 -2.49 2.30
CA ASP A 518 25.88 -1.54 1.71
C ASP A 518 25.69 -0.14 2.32
N LYS A 519 24.43 0.27 2.51
CA LYS A 519 24.07 1.54 3.16
C LYS A 519 24.51 1.58 4.64
N ALA A 520 24.27 0.51 5.38
CA ALA A 520 24.70 0.39 6.77
C ALA A 520 26.23 0.48 6.89
N ASN A 521 26.95 -0.24 6.03
CA ASN A 521 28.41 -0.23 5.98
C ASN A 521 28.95 1.16 5.61
N GLN A 522 28.34 1.85 4.65
CA GLN A 522 28.73 3.22 4.26
C GLN A 522 28.58 4.21 5.44
N LEU A 523 27.54 4.05 6.25
CA LEU A 523 27.21 5.00 7.33
C LEU A 523 27.98 4.74 8.63
N GLY A 524 28.29 3.48 8.95
CA GLY A 524 28.87 3.12 10.25
C GLY A 524 29.70 1.84 10.26
N GLY A 525 30.15 1.35 9.10
CA GLY A 525 30.99 0.17 8.98
C GLY A 525 30.35 -1.10 9.56
N SER A 526 31.19 -2.04 9.98
CA SER A 526 30.77 -3.34 10.52
C SER A 526 29.92 -3.21 11.80
N ASP A 527 30.10 -2.16 12.60
CA ASP A 527 29.31 -1.97 13.83
C ASP A 527 27.84 -1.70 13.51
N LEU A 528 27.56 -0.79 12.57
CA LEU A 528 26.19 -0.49 12.16
C LEU A 528 25.57 -1.63 11.35
N VAL A 529 26.36 -2.37 10.57
CA VAL A 529 25.93 -3.62 9.91
C VAL A 529 25.46 -4.63 10.95
N ASN A 530 26.27 -4.93 11.96
CA ASN A 530 25.91 -5.86 13.04
C ASN A 530 24.67 -5.39 13.79
N LYS A 531 24.58 -4.08 14.08
CA LYS A 531 23.41 -3.49 14.74
C LYS A 531 22.13 -3.69 13.93
N TRP A 532 22.15 -3.39 12.63
CA TRP A 532 20.98 -3.54 11.75
C TRP A 532 20.55 -5.00 11.59
N ILE A 533 21.51 -5.92 11.43
CA ILE A 533 21.26 -7.38 11.43
C ILE A 533 20.61 -7.80 12.75
N GLY A 534 21.08 -7.27 13.88
CA GLY A 534 20.55 -7.53 15.21
C GLY A 534 19.07 -7.21 15.39
N LEU A 535 18.48 -6.32 14.57
CA LEU A 535 17.06 -5.97 14.64
C LEU A 535 16.13 -7.08 14.11
N HIS A 536 16.63 -7.99 13.27
CA HIS A 536 15.83 -8.99 12.56
C HIS A 536 15.68 -10.29 13.39
N VAL A 537 14.94 -10.23 14.49
CA VAL A 537 14.87 -11.34 15.47
C VAL A 537 13.80 -12.39 15.19
N ILE A 538 12.96 -12.20 14.17
CA ILE A 538 11.83 -13.08 13.84
C ILE A 538 12.14 -13.96 12.63
N GLY A 539 11.89 -15.26 12.77
CA GLY A 539 12.06 -16.26 11.71
C GLY A 539 13.52 -16.45 11.27
N ALA A 540 13.71 -16.94 10.04
CA ALA A 540 15.02 -17.18 9.45
C ALA A 540 15.69 -15.92 8.85
N LYS A 541 15.03 -14.75 8.93
CA LYS A 541 15.48 -13.50 8.30
C LYS A 541 16.90 -13.11 8.72
N GLN A 542 17.23 -13.25 10.00
CA GLN A 542 18.55 -12.86 10.51
C GLN A 542 19.69 -13.63 9.83
N GLU A 543 19.54 -14.95 9.71
CA GLU A 543 20.57 -15.83 9.17
C GLU A 543 20.74 -15.62 7.65
N GLU A 544 19.64 -15.38 6.94
CA GLU A 544 19.69 -15.00 5.53
C GLU A 544 20.45 -13.68 5.33
N ILE A 545 20.19 -12.67 6.14
CA ILE A 545 20.88 -11.38 6.06
C ILE A 545 22.36 -11.53 6.45
N LYS A 546 22.69 -12.29 7.49
CA LYS A 546 24.08 -12.61 7.87
C LYS A 546 24.84 -13.27 6.72
N LYS A 547 24.19 -14.19 5.99
CA LYS A 547 24.80 -14.83 4.82
C LYS A 547 25.12 -13.81 3.74
N ILE A 548 24.19 -12.92 3.41
CA ILE A 548 24.41 -11.84 2.42
C ILE A 548 25.54 -10.91 2.88
N ALA A 549 25.60 -10.57 4.17
CA ALA A 549 26.65 -9.72 4.73
C ALA A 549 28.04 -10.36 4.70
N LYS A 550 28.15 -11.69 4.89
CA LYS A 550 29.40 -12.45 4.71
C LYS A 550 29.84 -12.50 3.25
N GLU A 551 28.91 -12.78 2.33
CA GLU A 551 29.15 -12.72 0.88
C GLU A 551 29.61 -11.32 0.44
N ALA A 552 29.20 -10.28 1.18
CA ALA A 552 29.62 -8.90 0.98
C ALA A 552 30.97 -8.51 1.57
N GLY A 553 31.55 -9.33 2.45
CA GLY A 553 32.76 -8.99 3.20
C GLY A 553 32.54 -7.96 4.32
N TYR A 554 31.32 -7.85 4.86
CA TYR A 554 31.02 -6.92 5.96
C TYR A 554 31.10 -7.57 7.36
N LEU A 555 31.10 -8.90 7.41
CA LEU A 555 31.17 -9.75 8.61
C LEU A 555 32.31 -10.75 8.56
#